data_AF-Q888Z7-F1
#
_entry.id   AF-Q888Z7-F1
#
_cell.length_a   1.000
_cell.length_b   1.000
_cell.length_c   1.000
_cell.angle_alpha   90.00
_cell.angle_beta   90.00
_cell.angle_gamma   90.00
#
_symmetry.space_group_name_H-M   'P 1'
#
loop_
_entity.id
_entity.type
_entity.pdbx_description
1 polymer ?
#
loop_
_entity_poly.entity_id
_entity_poly.type
_entity_poly.pdbx_seq_one_letter_code
_entity_poly.pdbx_strand_id
1 'polypeptide(L)'
;MSELQHDQHEDGTLRFLPSRLNNQPVVIGGLTADEMWVTVFGCSGAGFVMGLPLAFVITPSMPVVCALIGGTLGLLIAARVLRRLKRGRPETWFYRTLQLRLATLGPTCHRHCKNDPLTPT
;
A
#
# COMPACT_ATOMS: atom_id res chain seq x y z
N MET A 1 -10.75 -44.12 3.99
CA MET A 1 -11.70 -42.98 3.94
C MET A 1 -11.78 -42.27 5.32
N SER A 2 -10.70 -42.20 6.08
CA SER A 2 -10.65 -41.61 7.43
C SER A 2 -9.53 -40.56 7.61
N GLU A 3 -8.66 -40.39 6.62
CA GLU A 3 -7.51 -39.48 6.62
C GLU A 3 -7.83 -38.10 5.99
N LEU A 4 -9.08 -37.62 6.09
CA LEU A 4 -9.47 -36.27 5.63
C LEU A 4 -10.19 -35.46 6.72
N GLN A 5 -10.44 -36.05 7.88
CA GLN A 5 -11.21 -35.41 8.96
C GLN A 5 -10.33 -34.49 9.85
N HIS A 6 -9.00 -34.60 9.77
CA HIS A 6 -8.10 -33.96 10.74
C HIS A 6 -7.75 -32.48 10.47
N ASP A 7 -8.31 -31.86 9.43
CA ASP A 7 -8.06 -30.46 9.03
C ASP A 7 -9.32 -29.57 9.03
N GLN A 8 -10.39 -30.00 9.69
CA GLN A 8 -11.56 -29.17 9.97
C GLN A 8 -11.61 -28.87 11.47
N HIS A 9 -11.50 -27.59 11.84
CA HIS A 9 -11.87 -27.14 13.18
C HIS A 9 -13.40 -27.15 13.27
N GLU A 10 -13.95 -27.30 14.49
CA GLU A 10 -15.39 -27.49 14.75
C GLU A 10 -16.31 -26.35 14.27
N ASP A 11 -15.73 -25.26 13.77
CA ASP A 11 -16.40 -24.08 13.21
C ASP A 11 -16.59 -24.12 11.68
N GLY A 12 -16.39 -25.28 11.02
CA GLY A 12 -16.58 -25.44 9.56
C GLY A 12 -15.58 -24.66 8.69
N THR A 13 -14.60 -23.99 9.30
CA THR A 13 -13.58 -23.21 8.61
C THR A 13 -12.38 -24.11 8.30
N LEU A 14 -12.05 -24.22 7.01
CA LEU A 14 -10.89 -24.97 6.52
C LEU A 14 -9.59 -24.38 7.07
N ARG A 15 -8.73 -25.22 7.66
CA ARG A 15 -7.37 -24.86 8.13
C ARG A 15 -6.44 -24.34 7.02
N PHE A 16 -6.89 -24.46 5.77
CA PHE A 16 -6.18 -24.11 4.55
C PHE A 16 -6.77 -22.90 3.82
N LEU A 17 -7.48 -21.97 4.48
CA LEU A 17 -7.74 -20.68 3.83
C LEU A 17 -6.50 -19.79 4.05
N PRO A 18 -5.58 -19.66 3.06
CA PRO A 18 -4.41 -18.83 3.25
C PRO A 18 -4.86 -17.40 3.51
N SER A 19 -4.53 -16.90 4.70
CA SER A 19 -4.71 -15.49 5.13
C SER A 19 -4.06 -14.47 4.19
N ARG A 20 -3.34 -14.93 3.16
CA ARG A 20 -2.81 -14.15 2.04
C ARG A 20 -3.87 -13.65 1.07
N LEU A 21 -5.06 -14.25 0.99
CA LEU A 21 -6.09 -13.78 0.07
C LEU A 21 -6.66 -12.41 0.45
N ASN A 22 -6.73 -12.11 1.75
CA ASN A 22 -7.22 -10.83 2.27
C ASN A 22 -6.11 -9.79 2.47
N ASN A 23 -4.84 -10.16 2.25
CA ASN A 23 -3.74 -9.21 2.34
C ASN A 23 -3.63 -8.46 1.02
N GLN A 24 -3.67 -7.12 1.11
CA GLN A 24 -3.64 -6.25 -0.06
C GLN A 24 -2.47 -6.64 -0.98
N PRO A 25 -2.74 -6.99 -2.25
CA PRO A 25 -1.71 -7.51 -3.12
C PRO A 25 -0.68 -6.43 -3.43
N VAL A 26 0.59 -6.82 -3.40
CA VAL A 26 1.72 -5.95 -3.70
C VAL A 26 1.85 -5.88 -5.22
N VAL A 27 1.71 -4.70 -5.83
CA VAL A 27 1.54 -4.58 -7.29
C VAL A 27 2.89 -4.44 -8.00
N ILE A 28 3.71 -3.44 -7.62
CA ILE A 28 4.98 -3.14 -8.31
C ILE A 28 6.09 -2.84 -7.30
N GLY A 29 7.18 -3.62 -7.34
CA GLY A 29 8.44 -3.30 -6.65
C GLY A 29 8.37 -3.30 -5.12
N GLY A 30 7.28 -3.79 -4.54
CA GLY A 30 7.03 -3.82 -3.09
C GLY A 30 5.92 -2.88 -2.61
N LEU A 31 5.45 -1.95 -3.47
CA LEU A 31 4.43 -0.95 -3.12
C LEU A 31 3.03 -1.58 -3.16
N THR A 32 2.17 -1.14 -2.24
CA THR A 32 0.73 -1.40 -2.33
C THR A 32 0.12 -0.60 -3.48
N ALA A 33 -1.03 -1.04 -3.99
CA ALA A 33 -1.73 -0.33 -5.08
C ALA A 33 -1.97 1.14 -4.73
N ASP A 34 -2.40 1.42 -3.49
CA ASP A 34 -2.71 2.77 -3.03
C ASP A 34 -1.47 3.67 -2.98
N GLU A 35 -0.33 3.12 -2.52
CA GLU A 35 0.95 3.86 -2.48
C GLU A 35 1.47 4.17 -3.89
N MET A 36 1.25 3.25 -4.84
CA MET A 36 1.61 3.47 -6.23
C MET A 36 0.82 4.65 -6.82
N TRP A 37 -0.49 4.72 -6.59
CA TRP A 37 -1.29 5.85 -7.08
C TRP A 37 -0.85 7.18 -6.46
N VAL A 38 -0.62 7.22 -5.15
CA VAL A 38 -0.15 8.44 -4.46
C VAL A 38 1.21 8.89 -5.00
N THR A 39 2.16 7.97 -5.19
CA THR A 39 3.48 8.30 -5.74
C THR A 39 3.42 8.74 -7.19
N VAL A 40 2.63 8.05 -8.04
CA VAL A 40 2.44 8.41 -9.44
C VAL A 40 1.79 9.78 -9.56
N PHE A 41 0.66 10.03 -8.88
CA PHE A 41 -0.01 11.33 -8.94
C PHE A 41 0.82 12.46 -8.33
N GLY A 42 1.50 12.20 -7.20
CA GLY A 42 2.35 13.19 -6.56
C GLY A 42 3.54 13.59 -7.43
N CYS A 43 4.29 12.62 -7.96
CA CYS A 43 5.46 12.89 -8.79
C CYS A 43 5.09 13.38 -10.20
N SER A 44 4.01 12.85 -10.79
CA SER A 44 3.48 13.32 -12.07
C SER A 44 2.93 14.74 -11.95
N GLY A 45 2.17 15.05 -10.89
CA GLY A 45 1.68 16.39 -10.61
C GLY A 45 2.81 17.38 -10.37
N ALA A 46 3.83 17.01 -9.58
CA ALA A 46 5.02 17.84 -9.40
C ALA A 46 5.77 18.07 -10.74
N GLY A 47 5.91 17.02 -11.55
CA GLY A 47 6.49 17.12 -12.90
C GLY A 47 5.67 18.01 -13.82
N PHE A 48 4.34 17.96 -13.75
CA PHE A 48 3.45 18.81 -14.52
C PHE A 48 3.59 20.28 -14.14
N VAL A 49 3.59 20.59 -12.84
CA VAL A 49 3.78 21.96 -12.32
C VAL A 49 5.15 22.50 -12.73
N MET A 50 6.20 21.68 -12.67
CA MET A 50 7.52 22.06 -13.17
C MET A 50 7.57 22.20 -14.70
N GLY A 51 6.80 21.42 -15.45
CA GLY A 51 6.73 21.50 -16.91
C GLY A 51 5.88 22.66 -17.44
N LEU A 52 5.02 23.24 -16.60
CA LEU A 52 4.19 24.41 -16.94
C LEU A 52 5.01 25.65 -17.32
N PRO A 53 6.03 26.10 -16.56
CA PRO A 53 6.89 27.20 -16.99
C PRO A 53 7.70 26.86 -18.25
N LEU A 54 8.09 25.58 -18.44
CA LEU A 54 8.80 25.13 -19.65
C LEU A 54 7.92 25.20 -20.90
N ALA A 55 6.60 25.06 -20.75
CA ALA A 55 5.64 25.15 -21.85
C ALA A 55 5.66 26.50 -22.54
N PHE A 56 5.88 27.58 -21.78
CA PHE A 56 5.94 28.94 -22.29
C PHE A 56 7.24 29.23 -23.06
N VAL A 57 8.30 28.46 -22.82
CA VAL A 57 9.63 28.71 -23.40
C VAL A 57 9.91 27.83 -24.61
N ILE A 58 9.54 26.54 -24.55
CA ILE A 58 9.94 25.54 -25.55
C ILE A 58 8.77 25.13 -26.43
N THR A 59 7.76 24.47 -25.85
CA THR A 59 6.64 23.86 -26.59
C THR A 59 5.49 23.56 -25.63
N PRO A 60 4.22 23.75 -26.03
CA PRO A 60 3.05 23.50 -25.17
C PRO A 60 2.89 22.05 -24.67
N SER A 61 3.59 21.08 -25.26
CA SER A 61 3.55 19.66 -24.84
C SER A 61 4.45 19.33 -23.64
N MET A 62 5.33 20.25 -23.21
CA MET A 62 6.29 20.01 -22.12
C MET A 62 5.67 19.60 -20.76
N PRO A 63 4.52 20.13 -20.33
CA PRO A 63 3.91 19.72 -19.05
C PRO A 63 3.62 18.22 -18.99
N VAL A 64 3.14 17.65 -20.10
CA VAL A 64 2.82 16.22 -20.19
C VAL A 64 4.10 15.38 -20.16
N VAL A 65 5.14 15.81 -20.88
CA VAL A 65 6.43 15.11 -20.90
C VAL A 65 7.07 15.10 -19.51
N CYS A 66 7.12 16.25 -18.84
CA CYS A 66 7.65 16.35 -17.48
C CYS A 66 6.83 15.56 -16.47
N ALA A 67 5.50 15.49 -16.62
CA ALA A 67 4.63 14.68 -15.78
C ALA A 67 4.93 13.18 -15.93
N LEU A 68 5.08 12.68 -17.16
CA LEU A 68 5.42 11.28 -17.43
C LEU A 68 6.81 10.91 -16.89
N ILE A 69 7.81 11.77 -17.12
CA ILE A 69 9.17 11.57 -16.61
C ILE A 69 9.17 11.61 -15.07
N GLY A 70 8.46 12.56 -14.47
CA GLY A 70 8.32 12.68 -13.02
C GLY A 70 7.68 11.43 -12.41
N GLY A 71 6.56 10.96 -12.97
CA GLY A 71 5.87 9.76 -12.50
C GLY A 71 6.71 8.49 -12.60
N THR A 72 7.37 8.27 -13.74
CA THR A 72 8.23 7.09 -13.96
C THR A 72 9.46 7.09 -13.07
N LEU A 73 10.19 8.21 -12.96
CA LEU A 73 11.32 8.34 -12.05
C LEU A 73 10.90 8.20 -10.58
N GLY A 74 9.79 8.83 -10.20
CA GLY A 74 9.21 8.72 -8.87
C GLY A 74 8.94 7.26 -8.48
N LEU A 75 8.31 6.50 -9.37
CA LEU A 75 8.01 5.09 -9.14
C LEU A 75 9.28 4.23 -9.06
N LEU A 76 10.27 4.47 -9.91
CA LEU A 76 11.56 3.76 -9.88
C LEU A 76 12.32 4.02 -8.58
N ILE A 77 12.37 5.27 -8.13
CA ILE A 77 13.02 5.65 -6.86
C ILE A 77 12.26 5.02 -5.69
N ALA A 78 10.93 5.13 -5.66
CA ALA A 78 10.09 4.53 -4.62
C ALA A 78 10.30 3.01 -4.53
N ALA A 79 10.27 2.31 -5.68
CA ALA A 79 10.53 0.87 -5.75
C ALA A 79 11.96 0.52 -5.29
N ARG A 80 12.97 1.35 -5.63
CA ARG A 80 14.35 1.10 -5.24
C ARG A 80 14.59 1.32 -3.76
N VAL A 81 14.01 2.37 -3.17
CA VAL A 81 14.03 2.62 -1.73
C VAL A 81 13.36 1.46 -1.00
N LEU A 82 12.20 1.02 -1.49
CA LEU A 82 11.47 -0.07 -0.85
C LEU A 82 12.20 -1.41 -0.93
N ARG A 83 12.86 -1.73 -2.04
CA ARG A 83 13.75 -2.90 -2.15
C ARG A 83 14.94 -2.83 -1.18
N ARG A 84 15.48 -1.63 -0.90
CA ARG A 84 16.54 -1.46 0.10
C ARG A 84 16.02 -1.63 1.51
N LEU A 85 14.85 -1.07 1.82
CA LEU A 85 14.20 -1.18 3.13
C LEU A 85 13.75 -2.62 3.43
N LYS A 86 13.30 -3.35 2.41
CA LYS A 86 12.94 -4.78 2.52
C LYS A 86 14.14 -5.74 2.50
N ARG A 87 15.38 -5.24 2.41
CA ARG A 87 16.57 -6.12 2.38
C ARG A 87 16.80 -6.71 3.78
N GLY A 88 16.24 -7.90 4.02
CA GLY A 88 16.39 -8.67 5.25
C GLY A 88 15.28 -8.51 6.30
N ARG A 89 14.12 -7.92 5.95
CA ARG A 89 12.99 -7.74 6.88
C ARG A 89 11.70 -8.38 6.33
N PRO A 90 10.89 -9.06 7.17
CA PRO A 90 9.66 -9.75 6.75
C PRO A 90 8.56 -8.78 6.30
N GLU A 91 7.68 -9.25 5.39
CA GLU A 91 6.66 -8.44 4.70
C GLU A 91 5.69 -7.69 5.64
N THR A 92 5.42 -8.22 6.83
CA THR A 92 4.52 -7.60 7.82
C THR A 92 5.14 -6.42 8.57
N TRP A 93 6.48 -6.30 8.56
CA TRP A 93 7.20 -5.23 9.25
C TRP A 93 6.88 -3.86 8.66
N PHE A 94 6.76 -3.78 7.33
CA PHE A 94 6.48 -2.54 6.63
C PHE A 94 5.09 -2.00 6.99
N TYR A 95 4.06 -2.85 6.92
CA TYR A 95 2.70 -2.48 7.31
C TYR A 95 2.64 -2.01 8.77
N ARG A 96 3.25 -2.75 9.70
CA ARG A 96 3.28 -2.35 11.11
C ARG A 96 4.00 -1.02 11.34
N THR A 97 5.10 -0.78 10.64
CA THR A 97 5.85 0.47 10.76
C THR A 97 5.06 1.63 10.16
N LEU A 98 4.40 1.43 9.02
CA LEU A 98 3.53 2.43 8.41
C LEU A 98 2.32 2.73 9.29
N GLN A 99 1.67 1.71 9.83
CA GLN A 99 0.54 1.87 10.75
C GLN A 99 0.97 2.61 12.02
N LEU A 100 2.15 2.30 12.57
CA LEU A 100 2.71 3.04 13.70
C LEU A 100 2.98 4.51 13.32
N ARG A 101 3.55 4.77 12.14
CA ARG A 101 3.86 6.12 11.66
C ARG A 101 2.61 6.94 11.39
N LEU A 102 1.59 6.35 10.76
CA LEU A 102 0.28 6.96 10.55
C LEU A 102 -0.45 7.17 11.87
N ALA A 103 -0.39 6.22 12.82
CA ALA A 103 -0.99 6.37 14.14
C ALA A 103 -0.30 7.45 14.98
N THR A 104 1.00 7.67 14.78
CA THR A 104 1.72 8.79 15.40
C THR A 104 1.50 10.13 14.69
N LEU A 105 1.09 10.12 13.41
CA LEU A 105 0.86 11.33 12.61
C LEU A 105 -0.61 11.78 12.61
N GLY A 106 -1.55 10.86 12.73
CA GLY A 106 -2.98 11.13 12.86
C GLY A 106 -3.41 11.21 14.32
N PRO A 107 -4.36 12.11 14.69
CA PRO A 107 -4.98 12.08 16.00
C PRO A 107 -5.70 10.75 16.18
N THR A 108 -5.35 10.04 17.24
CA THR A 108 -5.78 8.68 17.56
C THR A 108 -7.29 8.66 17.83
N CYS A 109 -8.12 8.46 16.81
CA CYS A 109 -9.55 8.27 17.00
C CYS A 109 -9.80 6.78 17.33
N HIS A 110 -9.47 6.39 18.56
CA HIS A 110 -9.81 5.10 19.14
C HIS A 110 -11.30 5.11 19.53
N ARG A 111 -12.19 4.80 18.59
CA ARG A 111 -13.61 4.53 18.91
C ARG A 111 -14.13 3.35 18.10
N HIS A 112 -13.95 2.14 18.63
CA HIS A 112 -14.99 1.09 18.60
C HIS A 112 -14.66 -0.05 19.59
N CYS A 113 -14.63 0.28 20.89
CA CYS A 113 -15.01 -0.68 21.92
C CYS A 113 -16.38 -0.24 22.44
N LYS A 114 -17.42 -0.56 21.68
CA LYS A 114 -18.79 -0.64 22.20
C LYS A 114 -19.59 -1.42 21.18
N ASN A 115 -19.76 -2.72 21.41
CA ASN A 115 -20.97 -3.51 21.15
C ASN A 115 -20.64 -5.01 21.25
N ASP A 116 -20.21 -5.46 22.44
CA ASP A 116 -20.43 -6.85 22.84
C ASP A 116 -21.64 -6.85 23.78
N PRO A 117 -22.84 -7.28 23.34
CA PRO A 117 -23.88 -7.71 24.25
C PRO A 117 -23.71 -9.22 24.51
N LEU A 118 -22.76 -9.57 25.38
CA LEU A 118 -22.83 -10.83 26.12
C LEU A 118 -23.80 -10.63 27.29
N THR A 119 -25.10 -10.84 27.04
CA THR A 119 -26.11 -11.05 28.08
C THR A 119 -26.74 -12.42 27.85
N PRO A 120 -26.41 -13.43 28.67
CA PRO A 120 -27.19 -14.66 28.74
C PRO A 120 -28.39 -14.40 29.67
N THR A 121 -29.60 -14.57 29.14
CA THR A 121 -30.80 -14.87 29.93
C THR A 121 -31.27 -16.25 29.56
#